data_AF-T0YLB6-F1
#
_entry.id   AF-T0YLB6-F1
#
_cell.length_a   1.000
_cell.length_b   1.000
_cell.length_c   1.000
_cell.angle_alpha   90.00
_cell.angle_beta   90.00
_cell.angle_gamma   90.00
#
_symmetry.space_group_name_H-M   'P 1'
#
loop_
_entity.id
_entity.type
_entity.pdbx_description
1 polymer ?
#
loop_
_entity_poly.entity_id
_entity_poly.type
_entity_poly.pdbx_seq_one_letter_code
_entity_poly.pdbx_strand_id
1 'polypeptide(L)'
;GPLIGDNIGWGESNNLGTLYANGEYLFFSGPDMEFKKGWLPSLESLYTNNVNIGSAGTVVSRIDANGSIKFTGGINLKFGGLVNQFCDFKYSLNLAKPLKIYVDSVLYPFIKKETLFMVGGFDPHYFYWEDDVDLGIRLKKMGLKTL
;
A
#
# COMPACT_ATOMS: atom_id res chain seq x y z
N GLY A 1 29.59 -15.39 9.19
CA GLY A 1 28.85 -14.26 8.59
C GLY A 1 27.40 -14.39 8.97
N PRO A 2 26.62 -13.30 9.09
CA PRO A 2 25.20 -13.45 9.40
C PRO A 2 24.52 -14.17 8.24
N LEU A 3 23.58 -15.05 8.59
CA LEU A 3 22.78 -15.86 7.68
C LEU A 3 22.01 -14.94 6.74
N ILE A 4 22.50 -14.75 5.51
CA ILE A 4 21.67 -14.23 4.42
C ILE A 4 20.81 -15.41 4.01
N GLY A 5 19.58 -15.46 4.54
CA GLY A 5 18.56 -16.38 4.06
C GLY A 5 18.27 -16.15 2.58
N ASP A 6 17.63 -17.11 1.94
CA ASP A 6 17.26 -17.01 0.52
C ASP A 6 16.39 -15.77 0.26
N ASN A 7 16.52 -15.18 -0.93
CA ASN A 7 15.64 -14.11 -1.36
C ASN A 7 14.27 -14.70 -1.71
N ILE A 8 13.32 -14.56 -0.80
CA ILE A 8 11.96 -15.09 -0.92
C ILE A 8 10.97 -14.09 -1.53
N GLY A 9 11.44 -12.93 -1.99
CA GLY A 9 10.58 -11.89 -2.57
C GLY A 9 9.98 -10.94 -1.53
N TRP A 10 9.38 -9.84 -2.00
CA TRP A 10 8.91 -8.74 -1.15
C TRP A 10 7.70 -9.14 -0.29
N GLY A 11 6.66 -9.70 -0.91
CA GLY A 11 5.44 -10.12 -0.22
C GLY A 11 5.70 -11.16 0.86
N GLU A 12 6.47 -12.20 0.55
CA GLU A 12 6.76 -13.27 1.52
C GLU A 12 7.70 -12.79 2.64
N SER A 13 8.69 -11.95 2.34
CA SER A 13 9.53 -11.32 3.37
C SER A 13 8.68 -10.49 4.36
N ASN A 14 7.69 -9.79 3.82
CA ASN A 14 6.73 -9.03 4.62
C ASN A 14 5.81 -9.94 5.43
N ASN A 15 5.29 -11.03 4.86
CA ASN A 15 4.50 -12.04 5.58
C ASN A 15 5.26 -12.53 6.82
N LEU A 16 6.53 -12.92 6.68
CA LEU A 16 7.37 -13.34 7.81
C LEU A 16 7.51 -12.24 8.86
N GLY A 17 7.78 -11.00 8.43
CA GLY A 17 7.86 -9.85 9.33
C GLY A 17 6.59 -9.64 10.15
N THR A 18 5.41 -9.91 9.59
CA THR A 18 4.13 -9.73 10.30
C THR A 18 3.95 -10.66 11.50
N LEU A 19 4.59 -11.83 11.47
CA LEU A 19 4.54 -12.81 12.56
C LEU A 19 5.21 -12.25 13.83
N TYR A 20 6.22 -11.41 13.66
CA TYR A 20 6.98 -10.80 14.76
C TYR A 20 6.50 -9.40 15.15
N ALA A 21 5.69 -8.75 14.32
CA ALA A 21 5.15 -7.43 14.59
C ALA A 21 4.06 -7.45 15.69
N ASN A 22 4.13 -6.53 16.66
CA ASN A 22 3.15 -6.44 17.77
C ASN A 22 2.13 -5.31 17.60
N GLY A 23 2.21 -4.53 16.53
CA GLY A 23 1.27 -3.43 16.26
C GLY A 23 -0.11 -3.94 15.86
N GLU A 24 -1.15 -3.17 16.22
CA GLU A 24 -2.51 -3.37 15.71
C GLU A 24 -2.58 -3.12 14.19
N TYR A 25 -1.79 -2.16 13.71
CA TYR A 25 -1.64 -1.83 12.30
C TYR A 25 -0.23 -2.14 11.82
N LEU A 26 -0.14 -2.55 10.56
CA LEU A 26 1.09 -2.83 9.85
C LEU A 26 1.24 -1.84 8.70
N PHE A 27 2.43 -1.26 8.56
CA PHE A 27 2.81 -0.44 7.42
C PHE A 27 3.93 -1.14 6.65
N PHE A 28 3.72 -1.41 5.36
CA PHE A 28 4.71 -2.04 4.51
C PHE A 28 5.47 -0.98 3.71
N SER A 29 6.70 -0.67 4.11
CA SER A 29 7.52 0.38 3.50
C SER A 29 8.55 -0.18 2.51
N GLY A 30 8.87 0.61 1.48
CA GLY A 30 10.13 0.47 0.76
C GLY A 30 11.33 0.90 1.62
N PRO A 31 12.53 0.34 1.40
CA PRO A 31 13.73 0.68 2.15
C PRO A 31 14.24 2.11 1.89
N ASP A 32 13.78 2.74 0.81
CA ASP A 32 14.16 4.08 0.33
C ASP A 32 13.13 5.17 0.69
N MET A 33 12.15 4.87 1.54
CA MET A 33 11.07 5.81 1.88
C MET A 33 11.50 6.85 2.92
N GLU A 34 11.16 8.12 2.63
CA GLU A 34 11.23 9.22 3.60
C GLU A 34 9.85 9.60 4.10
N PHE A 35 9.70 9.70 5.42
CA PHE A 35 8.43 10.00 6.06
C PHE A 35 8.28 11.48 6.41
N LYS A 36 7.18 12.10 5.99
CA LYS A 36 6.85 13.49 6.37
C LYS A 36 6.14 13.53 7.72
N LYS A 37 6.30 14.64 8.46
CA LYS A 37 5.63 14.84 9.75
C LYS A 37 4.11 14.64 9.61
N GLY A 38 3.53 13.83 10.49
CA GLY A 38 2.09 13.57 10.53
C GLY A 38 1.60 12.45 9.59
N TRP A 39 2.49 11.75 8.89
CA TRP A 39 2.12 10.66 7.97
C TRP A 39 1.29 9.55 8.68
N LEU A 40 1.77 9.05 9.83
CA LEU A 40 1.15 7.93 10.53
C LEU A 40 -0.20 8.32 11.16
N PRO A 41 -0.32 9.42 11.94
CA PRO A 41 -1.63 9.86 12.44
C PRO A 41 -2.65 10.11 11.34
N SER A 42 -2.20 10.56 10.16
CA SER A 42 -3.09 10.75 9.00
C SER A 42 -3.66 9.43 8.53
N LEU A 43 -2.85 8.37 8.45
CA LEU A 43 -3.29 7.02 8.09
C LEU A 43 -4.18 6.39 9.16
N GLU A 44 -3.81 6.49 10.44
CA GLU A 44 -4.62 5.98 11.57
C GLU A 44 -6.01 6.61 11.60
N SER A 45 -6.12 7.92 11.30
CA SER A 45 -7.40 8.63 11.25
C SER A 45 -8.36 8.13 10.17
N LEU A 46 -7.89 7.33 9.21
CA LEU A 46 -8.75 6.74 8.18
C LEU A 46 -9.60 5.59 8.75
N TYR A 47 -9.11 4.93 9.81
CA TYR A 47 -9.76 3.79 10.45
C TYR A 47 -10.72 4.18 11.58
N THR A 48 -10.57 5.38 12.17
CA THR A 48 -11.37 5.80 13.34
C THR A 48 -12.86 6.00 13.04
N ASN A 49 -13.26 6.20 11.78
CA ASN A 49 -14.65 6.47 11.39
C ASN A 49 -15.23 5.48 10.37
N ASN A 50 -14.45 4.50 9.91
CA ASN A 50 -14.88 3.54 8.89
C ASN A 50 -14.37 2.14 9.20
N VAL A 51 -15.27 1.28 9.67
CA VAL A 51 -14.97 -0.13 9.95
C VAL A 51 -14.70 -0.97 8.69
N ASN A 52 -15.03 -0.45 7.50
CA ASN A 52 -14.93 -1.19 6.25
C ASN A 52 -13.67 -0.87 5.43
N ILE A 53 -12.67 -0.21 6.02
CA ILE A 53 -11.37 0.00 5.37
C ILE A 53 -10.53 -1.26 5.55
N GLY A 54 -10.18 -1.90 4.44
CA GLY A 54 -9.30 -3.06 4.41
C GLY A 54 -7.83 -2.68 4.30
N SER A 55 -7.52 -1.60 3.58
CA SER A 55 -6.16 -1.07 3.45
C SER A 55 -6.20 0.42 3.18
N ALA A 56 -5.15 1.13 3.58
CA ALA A 56 -4.97 2.54 3.31
C ALA A 56 -3.54 2.82 2.80
N GLY A 57 -3.37 3.80 1.94
CA GLY A 57 -2.08 4.24 1.44
C GLY A 57 -1.84 5.72 1.65
N THR A 58 -0.62 6.17 1.35
CA THR A 58 -0.31 7.60 1.25
C THR A 58 -0.12 7.99 -0.20
N VAL A 59 -0.24 9.29 -0.47
CA VAL A 59 0.39 9.84 -1.68
C VAL A 59 1.91 9.68 -1.52
N VAL A 60 2.55 9.10 -2.51
CA VAL A 60 4.00 8.90 -2.60
C VAL A 60 4.52 9.85 -3.66
N SER A 61 5.48 10.71 -3.30
CA SER A 61 6.19 11.56 -4.25
C SER A 61 7.54 10.97 -4.62
N ARG A 62 7.92 11.01 -5.90
CA ARG A 62 9.25 10.64 -6.39
C ARG A 62 9.79 11.75 -7.30
N ILE A 63 11.10 11.97 -7.28
CA ILE A 63 11.77 12.88 -8.21
C ILE A 63 12.26 12.05 -9.39
N ASP A 64 11.84 12.40 -10.61
CA ASP A 64 12.30 11.71 -11.82
C ASP A 64 13.70 12.17 -12.25
N ALA A 65 14.27 11.51 -13.26
CA ALA A 65 15.60 11.82 -13.80
C ALA A 65 15.74 13.27 -14.30
N ASN A 66 14.63 13.95 -14.59
CA ASN A 66 14.59 15.34 -15.04
C ASN A 66 14.39 16.32 -13.87
N GLY A 67 14.39 15.86 -12.63
CA GLY A 67 14.16 16.68 -11.44
C GLY A 67 12.69 17.02 -11.19
N SER A 68 11.75 16.43 -11.94
CA SER A 68 10.31 16.69 -11.77
C SER A 68 9.73 15.81 -10.67
N ILE A 69 8.84 16.38 -9.84
CA ILE A 69 8.13 15.64 -8.80
C ILE A 69 6.92 14.93 -9.43
N LYS A 70 6.88 13.61 -9.29
CA LYS A 70 5.76 12.74 -9.64
C LYS A 70 5.05 12.30 -8.37
N PHE A 71 3.73 12.27 -8.40
CA PHE A 71 2.91 11.76 -7.30
C PHE A 71 2.21 10.47 -7.74
N THR A 72 2.19 9.48 -6.84
CA THR A 72 1.46 8.22 -6.99
C THR A 72 0.82 7.86 -5.64
N GLY A 73 0.13 6.72 -5.52
CA GLY A 73 -0.38 6.27 -4.22
C GLY A 73 -1.20 4.98 -4.27
N GLY A 74 -2.00 4.81 -5.31
CA GLY A 74 -2.80 3.61 -5.52
C GLY A 74 -3.26 3.46 -6.97
N ILE A 75 -3.87 2.33 -7.30
CA ILE A 75 -4.24 1.93 -8.66
C ILE A 75 -5.74 1.65 -8.72
N ASN A 76 -6.38 2.06 -9.83
CA ASN A 76 -7.74 1.65 -10.18
C ASN A 76 -7.69 0.78 -11.44
N LEU A 77 -8.25 -0.42 -11.36
CA LEU A 77 -8.29 -1.38 -12.46
C LEU A 77 -9.48 -1.05 -13.37
N LYS A 78 -9.21 -0.61 -14.60
CA LYS A 78 -10.25 -0.47 -15.64
C LYS A 78 -10.17 -1.65 -16.61
N PHE A 79 -11.31 -2.31 -16.84
CA PHE A 79 -11.51 -3.33 -17.88
C PHE A 79 -10.54 -4.54 -17.86
N GLY A 80 -10.16 -5.04 -16.68
CA GLY A 80 -9.36 -6.27 -16.57
C GLY A 80 -7.92 -6.17 -17.08
N GLY A 81 -7.49 -4.97 -17.48
CA GLY A 81 -6.08 -4.66 -17.72
C GLY A 81 -5.46 -4.08 -16.47
N LEU A 82 -4.20 -4.43 -16.21
CA LEU A 82 -3.30 -3.63 -15.39
C LEU A 82 -3.13 -2.30 -16.07
N VAL A 83 -3.98 -1.35 -15.70
CA VAL A 83 -3.67 0.03 -15.99
C VAL A 83 -2.64 0.41 -14.95
N ASN A 84 -1.36 0.26 -15.32
CA ASN A 84 -0.25 1.03 -14.76
C ASN A 84 -0.45 2.53 -15.09
N GLN A 85 -1.66 3.02 -14.85
CA GLN A 85 -1.79 4.33 -14.27
C GLN A 85 -1.16 4.16 -12.89
N PHE A 86 0.18 4.35 -12.83
CA PHE A 86 0.67 5.45 -12.01
C PHE A 86 -0.45 6.45 -12.01
N CYS A 87 -1.04 6.82 -10.89
CA CYS A 87 -1.99 7.90 -10.96
C CYS A 87 -1.25 9.07 -11.61
N ASP A 88 -1.36 9.20 -12.93
CA ASP A 88 -1.19 10.37 -13.75
C ASP A 88 -2.40 11.17 -13.30
N PHE A 89 -2.35 11.59 -12.03
CA PHE A 89 -2.76 12.89 -11.62
C PHE A 89 -1.91 13.84 -12.47
N LYS A 90 -2.30 13.95 -13.75
CA LYS A 90 -2.23 15.17 -14.54
C LYS A 90 -3.11 16.25 -13.91
N TYR A 91 -3.80 15.94 -12.82
CA TYR A 91 -4.09 16.90 -11.77
C TYR A 91 -2.76 17.26 -11.11
N SER A 92 -2.27 18.45 -11.43
CA SER A 92 -1.55 19.27 -10.47
C SER A 92 -2.35 19.28 -9.16
N LEU A 93 -2.12 18.25 -8.33
CA LEU A 93 -2.79 18.09 -7.06
C LEU A 93 -2.33 19.26 -6.22
N ASN A 94 -3.22 20.24 -6.08
CA ASN A 94 -3.07 21.24 -5.06
C ASN A 94 -3.29 20.51 -3.73
N LEU A 95 -2.24 19.88 -3.20
CA LEU A 95 -2.20 19.11 -1.95
C LEU A 95 -2.51 19.96 -0.71
N ALA A 96 -2.94 21.21 -0.90
CA ALA A 96 -3.46 22.09 0.14
C ALA A 96 -4.64 21.49 0.92
N LYS A 97 -5.30 20.43 0.41
CA LYS A 97 -6.34 19.69 1.13
C LYS A 97 -6.08 18.18 1.09
N PRO A 98 -6.25 17.46 2.21
CA PRO A 98 -6.20 16.00 2.23
C PRO A 98 -7.28 15.43 1.31
N LEU A 99 -6.86 14.63 0.33
CA LEU A 99 -7.78 13.97 -0.60
C LEU A 99 -7.91 12.51 -0.18
N LYS A 100 -9.15 12.03 -0.01
CA LYS A 100 -9.47 10.63 0.28
C LYS A 100 -10.13 10.04 -0.96
N ILE A 101 -9.47 9.10 -1.63
CA ILE A 101 -9.95 8.49 -2.88
C ILE A 101 -9.96 6.99 -2.71
N TYR A 102 -11.11 6.37 -2.97
CA TYR A 102 -11.14 4.91 -3.05
C TYR A 102 -10.45 4.42 -4.31
N VAL A 103 -9.56 3.45 -4.13
CA VAL A 103 -8.78 2.80 -5.18
C VAL A 103 -8.95 1.28 -5.07
N ASP A 104 -8.48 0.52 -6.06
CA ASP A 104 -8.49 -0.94 -5.99
C ASP A 104 -7.30 -1.48 -5.19
N SER A 105 -6.12 -0.86 -5.30
CA SER A 105 -4.92 -1.21 -4.53
C SER A 105 -4.07 0.02 -4.18
N VAL A 106 -3.16 -0.13 -3.21
CA VAL A 106 -2.20 0.89 -2.76
C VAL A 106 -0.79 0.30 -2.73
N LEU A 107 0.20 1.08 -3.16
CA LEU A 107 1.59 0.61 -3.33
C LEU A 107 2.29 0.21 -2.02
N TYR A 108 1.96 0.89 -0.92
CA TYR A 108 2.55 0.68 0.41
C TYR A 108 1.42 0.58 1.44
N PRO A 109 0.81 -0.60 1.59
CA PRO A 109 -0.40 -0.75 2.39
C PRO A 109 -0.15 -0.49 3.87
N PHE A 110 -1.07 0.27 4.47
CA PHE A 110 -1.31 0.41 5.89
C PHE A 110 -2.58 -0.34 6.23
N ILE A 111 -2.47 -1.44 6.96
CA ILE A 111 -3.54 -2.43 7.16
C ILE A 111 -3.61 -2.88 8.62
N LYS A 112 -4.81 -3.13 9.14
CA LYS A 112 -4.96 -3.82 10.42
C LYS A 112 -4.34 -5.21 10.33
N LYS A 113 -3.54 -5.60 11.31
CA LYS A 113 -2.91 -6.92 11.37
C LYS A 113 -3.97 -8.01 11.17
N GLU A 114 -5.04 -7.99 11.95
CA GLU A 114 -6.16 -8.94 11.83
C GLU A 114 -6.71 -9.05 10.40
N THR A 115 -6.95 -7.92 9.73
CA THR A 115 -7.42 -7.90 8.33
C THR A 115 -6.45 -8.57 7.38
N LEU A 116 -5.14 -8.33 7.53
CA LEU A 116 -4.12 -8.99 6.71
C LEU A 116 -4.12 -10.51 6.91
N PHE A 117 -4.27 -10.99 8.15
CA PHE A 117 -4.37 -12.43 8.42
C PHE A 117 -5.67 -13.02 7.86
N MET A 118 -6.80 -12.30 7.96
CA MET A 118 -8.08 -12.76 7.40
C MET A 118 -8.05 -12.88 5.87
N VAL A 119 -7.36 -11.98 5.17
CA VAL A 119 -7.23 -12.03 3.70
C VAL A 119 -6.14 -13.01 3.23
N GLY A 120 -5.33 -13.54 4.14
CA GLY A 120 -4.30 -14.55 3.87
C GLY A 120 -2.90 -14.00 3.59
N GLY A 121 -2.58 -12.77 3.99
CA GLY A 121 -1.27 -12.15 3.74
C GLY A 121 -1.06 -11.73 2.28
N PHE A 122 0.19 -11.50 1.90
CA PHE A 122 0.61 -11.39 0.49
C PHE A 122 0.71 -12.80 -0.11
N ASP A 123 0.36 -12.96 -1.38
CA ASP A 123 0.50 -14.26 -2.06
C ASP A 123 1.99 -14.50 -2.41
N PRO A 124 2.61 -15.58 -1.90
CA PRO A 124 4.04 -15.86 -2.10
C PRO A 124 4.43 -16.18 -3.55
N HIS A 125 3.48 -16.40 -4.45
CA HIS A 125 3.77 -16.58 -5.88
C HIS A 125 4.21 -15.28 -6.56
N TYR A 126 3.91 -14.12 -5.96
CA TYR A 126 4.41 -12.82 -6.43
C TYR A 126 5.76 -12.51 -5.78
N PHE A 127 6.82 -12.54 -6.58
CA PHE A 127 8.17 -12.29 -6.09
C PHE A 127 8.44 -10.81 -5.75
N TYR A 128 7.84 -9.87 -6.48
CA TYR A 128 8.13 -8.43 -6.32
C TYR A 128 7.06 -7.50 -6.91
N TRP A 129 6.33 -7.94 -7.93
CA TRP A 129 5.33 -7.14 -8.63
C TRP A 129 3.95 -7.75 -8.46
N GLU A 130 2.92 -6.90 -8.45
CA GLU A 130 1.49 -7.25 -8.42
C GLU A 130 0.96 -7.81 -7.09
N ASP A 131 1.82 -7.93 -6.08
CA ASP A 131 1.43 -8.35 -4.73
C ASP A 131 0.49 -7.35 -4.05
N ASP A 132 0.70 -6.05 -4.27
CA ASP A 132 -0.18 -4.98 -3.82
C ASP A 132 -1.54 -4.98 -4.54
N VAL A 133 -1.53 -5.20 -5.86
CA VAL A 133 -2.74 -5.31 -6.70
C VAL A 133 -3.57 -6.53 -6.31
N ASP A 134 -2.93 -7.69 -6.19
CA ASP A 134 -3.59 -8.92 -5.73
C ASP A 134 -4.21 -8.75 -4.34
N LEU A 135 -3.46 -8.19 -3.39
CA LEU A 135 -3.97 -7.90 -2.05
C LEU A 135 -5.22 -7.00 -2.12
N GLY A 136 -5.16 -5.92 -2.91
CA GLY A 136 -6.29 -5.01 -3.12
C GLY A 136 -7.54 -5.71 -3.68
N ILE A 137 -7.36 -6.56 -4.70
CA ILE A 137 -8.44 -7.36 -5.29
C ILE A 137 -9.04 -8.31 -4.24
N ARG A 138 -8.21 -8.99 -3.44
CA ARG A 138 -8.69 -9.93 -2.41
C ARG A 138 -9.44 -9.21 -1.29
N LEU A 139 -8.95 -8.06 -0.83
CA LEU A 139 -9.67 -7.22 0.14
C LEU A 139 -11.03 -6.77 -0.41
N LYS A 140 -11.08 -6.34 -1.68
CA LYS A 140 -12.32 -5.97 -2.35
C LYS A 140 -13.33 -7.13 -2.43
N LYS A 141 -12.85 -8.35 -2.70
CA LYS A 141 -13.69 -9.58 -2.69
C LYS A 141 -14.27 -9.88 -1.31
N MET A 142 -13.63 -9.45 -0.22
CA MET A 142 -14.18 -9.52 1.14
C MET A 142 -15.18 -8.39 1.47
N GLY A 143 -15.46 -7.49 0.53
CA GLY A 143 -16.33 -6.33 0.73
C GLY A 143 -15.64 -5.14 1.41
N LEU A 144 -14.32 -5.23 1.64
CA LEU A 144 -13.51 -4.17 2.22
C LEU A 144 -13.11 -3.15 1.16
N LYS A 145 -12.78 -1.93 1.60
CA LYS A 145 -12.38 -0.82 0.72
C LYS A 145 -10.91 -0.46 0.91
N THR A 146 -10.26 -0.05 -0.17
CA THR A 146 -8.89 0.46 -0.17
C THR A 146 -8.92 1.97 -0.39
N LEU A 147 -8.15 2.73 0.40
CA LEU A 147 -8.18 4.20 0.43
C LEU A 147 -6.80 4.84 0.24
#